data_AF-A0A7Z9ICR2-F1
#
_entry.id   AF-A0A7Z9ICR2-F1
#
_cell.length_a   1.000
_cell.length_b   1.000
_cell.length_c   1.000
_cell.angle_alpha   90.00
_cell.angle_beta   90.00
_cell.angle_gamma   90.00
#
_symmetry.space_group_name_H-M   'P 1'
#
loop_
_entity.id
_entity.type
_entity.pdbx_description
1 polymer ?
#
loop_
_entity_poly.entity_id
_entity_poly.type
_entity_poly.pdbx_seq_one_letter_code
_entity_poly.pdbx_strand_id
1 'polypeptide(L)'
;MRIRRCAIRSRKWRVHRESYVFTAWLVKLMFVKSNGSLLPLFIPLTHSDKRLHSMFGVISTVVTKLLWNEKMVDWIPILKSLTGILAIVNPLFAVPIFVGLTVRQSPLEQQRTAKVTGVSVWVVLILAALIGELSLNLLGIRIDSFRVAGGILLLLMGITMLHAQPSGSRRKPEEIKEAEAKDNIGVVPLAIPIMAGPGAISLVILDYQQMVHWTGQVGICVNITIVSVLVWLTFSAAKRIANFLGTTGINIITRLMGLLLAALAVELIATGMTKLFPGLA
;
A
#
# COMPACT_ATOMS: atom_id res chain seq x y z
N MET A 1 -10.23 -12.79 -68.95
CA MET A 1 -9.74 -13.49 -67.74
C MET A 1 -10.10 -12.70 -66.49
N ARG A 2 -11.12 -13.16 -65.75
CA ARG A 2 -11.56 -12.60 -64.45
C ARG A 2 -11.12 -13.58 -63.37
N ILE A 3 -10.28 -13.14 -62.43
CA ILE A 3 -10.00 -13.89 -61.20
C ILE A 3 -10.34 -13.00 -60.02
N ARG A 4 -11.48 -13.28 -59.39
CA ARG A 4 -11.94 -12.69 -58.13
C ARG A 4 -11.18 -13.35 -56.99
N ARG A 5 -10.49 -12.58 -56.16
CA ARG A 5 -9.99 -13.05 -54.85
C ARG A 5 -11.09 -12.95 -53.81
N CYS A 6 -11.26 -14.03 -53.08
CA CYS A 6 -12.04 -14.16 -51.87
C CYS A 6 -11.31 -13.44 -50.72
N ALA A 7 -12.01 -12.67 -49.89
CA ALA A 7 -11.49 -12.20 -48.61
C ALA A 7 -12.61 -12.20 -47.55
N ILE A 8 -12.37 -13.05 -46.56
CA ILE A 8 -13.18 -13.42 -45.42
C ILE A 8 -13.51 -12.19 -44.54
N ARG A 9 -14.80 -12.00 -44.26
CA ARG A 9 -15.32 -11.00 -43.33
C ARG A 9 -15.14 -11.50 -41.90
N SER A 10 -14.02 -11.18 -41.27
CA SER A 10 -13.77 -11.46 -39.85
C SER A 10 -14.45 -10.41 -38.97
N ARG A 11 -15.22 -10.89 -37.98
CA ARG A 11 -15.78 -10.11 -36.87
C ARG A 11 -14.64 -9.48 -36.07
N LYS A 12 -14.54 -8.15 -36.08
CA LYS A 12 -13.61 -7.42 -35.22
C LYS A 12 -14.25 -7.15 -33.86
N TRP A 13 -13.76 -7.88 -32.87
CA TRP A 13 -13.95 -7.67 -31.44
C TRP A 13 -13.75 -6.20 -31.06
N ARG A 14 -14.74 -5.60 -30.39
CA ARG A 14 -14.64 -4.26 -29.81
C ARG A 14 -14.29 -4.42 -28.33
N VAL A 15 -12.98 -4.45 -28.06
CA VAL A 15 -12.40 -4.48 -26.71
C VAL A 15 -11.69 -3.15 -26.44
N HIS A 16 -11.95 -2.62 -25.23
CA HIS A 16 -11.25 -1.56 -24.47
C HIS A 16 -10.92 -0.22 -25.14
N ARG A 17 -11.64 0.83 -24.71
CA ARG A 17 -11.31 2.25 -24.96
C ARG A 17 -10.94 3.03 -23.68
N GLU A 18 -10.70 2.36 -22.54
CA GLU A 18 -10.33 3.03 -21.28
C GLU A 18 -8.82 3.01 -20.97
N SER A 19 -8.01 2.23 -21.69
CA SER A 19 -6.57 2.10 -21.42
C SER A 19 -5.70 3.24 -21.98
N TYR A 20 -6.26 4.14 -22.81
CA TYR A 20 -5.47 5.20 -23.47
C TYR A 20 -5.34 6.49 -22.65
N VAL A 21 -6.18 6.72 -21.65
CA VAL A 21 -6.08 7.90 -20.77
C VAL A 21 -4.92 7.74 -19.77
N PHE A 22 -4.68 6.51 -19.31
CA PHE A 22 -3.64 6.22 -18.34
C PHE A 22 -2.22 6.21 -18.93
N THR A 23 -2.08 5.76 -20.19
CA THR A 23 -0.79 5.79 -20.89
C THR A 23 -0.40 7.20 -21.34
N ALA A 24 -1.37 8.04 -21.70
CA ALA A 24 -1.11 9.47 -21.96
C ALA A 24 -0.65 10.23 -20.70
N TRP A 25 -1.10 9.81 -19.51
CA TRP A 25 -0.67 10.39 -18.23
C TRP A 25 0.74 9.94 -17.83
N LEU A 26 1.09 8.67 -18.04
CA LEU A 26 2.42 8.10 -17.76
C LEU A 26 3.53 8.67 -18.65
N VAL A 27 3.24 8.96 -19.93
CA VAL A 27 4.25 9.56 -20.84
C VAL A 27 4.57 11.01 -20.44
N LYS A 28 3.63 11.72 -19.80
CA LYS A 28 3.85 13.10 -19.34
C LYS A 28 4.65 13.19 -18.03
N LEU A 29 4.69 12.10 -17.26
CA LEU A 29 5.50 11.96 -16.03
C LEU A 29 6.95 11.53 -16.31
N MET A 30 7.26 11.00 -17.49
CA MET A 30 8.61 10.54 -17.85
C MET A 30 9.56 11.63 -18.37
N PHE A 31 9.15 12.89 -18.41
CA PHE A 31 10.07 14.00 -18.68
C PHE A 31 10.58 14.62 -17.38
N VAL A 32 11.51 13.89 -16.76
CA VAL A 32 12.56 14.50 -15.92
C VAL A 32 13.29 15.51 -16.78
N LYS A 33 13.19 16.79 -16.40
CA LYS A 33 13.75 17.93 -17.12
C LYS A 33 15.27 17.91 -17.06
N SER A 34 15.90 17.24 -18.04
CA SER A 34 17.22 17.58 -18.53
C SER A 34 17.05 18.59 -19.67
N ASN A 35 17.55 19.81 -19.43
CA ASN A 35 17.69 20.96 -20.32
C ASN A 35 16.46 21.51 -21.05
N GLY A 36 16.26 22.82 -20.87
CA GLY A 36 15.08 23.56 -21.30
C GLY A 36 14.83 23.54 -22.81
N SER A 37 13.66 23.04 -23.19
CA SER A 37 12.72 23.59 -24.20
C SER A 37 11.79 22.47 -24.66
N LEU A 38 10.50 22.55 -24.36
CA LEU A 38 9.49 21.73 -25.03
C LEU A 38 8.23 22.56 -25.28
N LEU A 39 7.94 22.76 -26.56
CA LEU A 39 6.72 23.34 -27.11
C LEU A 39 5.47 22.54 -26.67
N PRO A 40 4.33 23.20 -26.37
CA PRO A 40 3.10 22.48 -26.04
C PRO A 40 2.40 22.02 -27.32
N LEU A 41 2.36 20.71 -27.55
CA LEU A 41 1.44 20.11 -28.52
C LEU A 41 0.01 20.13 -27.92
N PHE A 42 -0.78 21.11 -28.31
CA PHE A 42 -2.21 21.22 -27.99
C PHE A 42 -2.99 20.17 -28.81
N ILE A 43 -3.62 19.22 -28.13
CA ILE A 43 -4.66 18.36 -28.72
C ILE A 43 -5.98 18.77 -28.06
N PRO A 44 -7.00 19.25 -28.80
CA PRO A 44 -8.26 19.63 -28.22
C PRO A 44 -9.11 18.38 -27.99
N LEU A 45 -9.52 18.13 -26.75
CA LEU A 45 -10.57 17.15 -26.45
C LEU A 45 -11.90 17.89 -26.24
N THR A 46 -12.90 17.36 -26.94
CA THR A 46 -14.24 17.87 -27.16
C THR A 46 -15.13 17.84 -25.91
N HIS A 47 -16.03 18.83 -25.88
CA HIS A 47 -17.19 19.02 -25.00
C HIS A 47 -17.83 17.73 -24.42
N SER A 48 -17.56 17.46 -23.15
CA SER A 48 -18.57 17.02 -22.19
C SER A 48 -17.99 17.16 -20.78
N ASP A 49 -18.73 17.86 -19.92
CA ASP A 49 -18.52 17.94 -18.47
C ASP A 49 -17.61 19.04 -17.90
N LYS A 50 -18.09 20.30 -17.97
CA LYS A 50 -17.41 21.50 -17.43
C LYS A 50 -17.32 21.52 -15.89
N ARG A 51 -18.13 20.75 -15.15
CA ARG A 51 -18.07 20.71 -13.67
C ARG A 51 -16.98 19.78 -13.15
N LEU A 52 -16.84 18.59 -13.72
CA LEU A 52 -15.73 17.68 -13.39
C LEU A 52 -14.38 18.34 -13.69
N HIS A 53 -14.23 18.97 -14.86
CA HIS A 53 -12.99 19.65 -15.24
C HIS A 53 -12.55 20.76 -14.27
N SER A 54 -13.49 21.49 -13.66
CA SER A 54 -13.16 22.55 -12.70
C SER A 54 -12.60 21.99 -11.39
N MET A 55 -13.18 20.91 -10.86
CA MET A 55 -12.71 20.27 -9.63
C MET A 55 -11.37 19.56 -9.86
N PHE A 56 -11.22 18.82 -10.96
CA PHE A 56 -9.95 18.17 -11.32
C PHE A 56 -8.85 19.20 -11.64
N GLY A 57 -9.19 20.34 -12.22
CA GLY A 57 -8.25 21.45 -12.47
C GLY A 57 -7.79 22.12 -11.18
N VAL A 58 -8.69 22.38 -10.23
CA VAL A 58 -8.34 22.95 -8.92
C VAL A 58 -7.51 21.96 -8.11
N ILE A 59 -7.90 20.68 -8.06
CA ILE A 59 -7.11 19.63 -7.39
C ILE A 59 -5.74 19.51 -8.06
N SER A 60 -5.66 19.45 -9.39
CA SER A 60 -4.38 19.36 -10.10
C SER A 60 -3.48 20.57 -9.86
N THR A 61 -4.03 21.79 -9.83
CA THR A 61 -3.27 23.03 -9.60
C THR A 61 -2.84 23.14 -8.15
N VAL A 62 -3.71 22.80 -7.20
CA VAL A 62 -3.38 22.78 -5.77
C VAL A 62 -2.34 21.70 -5.49
N VAL A 63 -2.49 20.50 -6.06
CA VAL A 63 -1.52 19.41 -5.95
C VAL A 63 -0.19 19.80 -6.59
N THR A 64 -0.15 20.34 -7.82
CA THR A 64 1.14 20.77 -8.41
C THR A 64 1.79 21.92 -7.63
N LYS A 65 1.00 22.87 -7.11
CA LYS A 65 1.51 24.00 -6.33
C LYS A 65 1.93 23.61 -4.90
N LEU A 66 1.32 22.57 -4.32
CA LEU A 66 1.76 21.90 -3.09
C LEU A 66 3.00 21.03 -3.32
N LEU A 67 3.03 20.28 -4.42
CA LEU A 67 4.14 19.39 -4.80
C LEU A 67 5.43 20.19 -5.11
N TRP A 68 5.31 21.40 -5.67
CA TRP A 68 6.45 22.21 -6.12
C TRP A 68 6.92 23.26 -5.11
N ASN A 69 6.27 23.38 -3.95
CA ASN A 69 6.67 24.36 -2.94
C ASN A 69 7.56 23.72 -1.88
N GLU A 70 8.87 23.68 -2.13
CA GLU A 70 9.86 23.09 -1.23
C GLU A 70 9.92 23.76 0.16
N LYS A 71 9.35 24.96 0.34
CA LYS A 71 9.29 25.62 1.66
C LYS A 71 8.15 25.14 2.57
N MET A 72 7.19 24.35 2.05
CA MET A 72 5.99 23.95 2.81
C MET A 72 5.85 22.43 2.98
N VAL A 73 6.60 21.62 2.24
CA VAL A 73 6.52 20.15 2.27
C VAL A 73 7.91 19.55 2.25
N ASP A 74 8.34 19.02 3.38
CA ASP A 74 9.54 18.20 3.46
C ASP A 74 9.26 16.82 2.84
N TRP A 75 9.81 16.56 1.65
CA TRP A 75 9.61 15.29 0.94
C TRP A 75 10.32 14.11 1.60
N ILE A 76 11.42 14.36 2.31
CA ILE A 76 12.26 13.30 2.89
C ILE A 76 11.50 12.48 3.95
N PRO A 77 10.87 13.10 4.98
CA PRO A 77 10.09 12.35 5.97
C PRO A 77 8.91 11.59 5.36
N ILE A 78 8.24 12.16 4.37
CA ILE A 78 7.10 11.53 3.69
C ILE A 78 7.55 10.29 2.92
N LEU A 79 8.67 10.36 2.20
CA LEU A 79 9.22 9.21 1.48
C LEU A 79 9.72 8.11 2.44
N LYS A 80 10.34 8.48 3.57
CA LYS A 80 10.73 7.53 4.63
C LYS A 80 9.52 6.81 5.22
N SER A 81 8.43 7.52 5.46
CA SER A 81 7.19 6.91 5.93
C SER A 81 6.61 5.94 4.89
N LEU A 82 6.62 6.30 3.61
CA LEU A 82 6.16 5.40 2.54
C LEU A 82 6.92 4.08 2.53
N THR A 83 8.24 4.13 2.62
CA THR A 83 9.06 2.91 2.65
C THR A 83 8.83 2.12 3.94
N GLY A 84 8.68 2.78 5.08
CA GLY A 84 8.35 2.14 6.35
C GLY A 84 6.99 1.42 6.34
N ILE A 85 5.93 2.10 5.91
CA ILE A 85 4.58 1.54 5.82
C ILE A 85 4.55 0.40 4.80
N LEU A 86 5.22 0.55 3.65
CA LEU A 86 5.30 -0.51 2.65
C LEU A 86 6.07 -1.74 3.17
N ALA A 87 7.20 -1.50 3.83
CA ALA A 87 8.03 -2.56 4.40
C ALA A 87 7.23 -3.35 5.44
N ILE A 88 6.46 -2.69 6.30
CA ILE A 88 5.72 -3.39 7.34
C ILE A 88 4.46 -4.09 6.84
N VAL A 89 3.65 -3.44 5.99
CA VAL A 89 2.43 -4.04 5.43
C VAL A 89 2.79 -5.24 4.56
N ASN A 90 3.93 -5.18 3.87
CA ASN A 90 4.55 -6.27 3.11
C ASN A 90 3.55 -7.16 2.35
N PRO A 91 2.88 -6.63 1.32
CA PRO A 91 1.85 -7.38 0.62
C PRO A 91 2.41 -8.66 -0.04
N LEU A 92 3.69 -8.68 -0.39
CA LEU A 92 4.35 -9.86 -0.98
C LEU A 92 4.42 -11.04 -0.01
N PHE A 93 4.70 -10.79 1.27
CA PHE A 93 4.69 -11.82 2.31
C PHE A 93 3.31 -12.46 2.47
N ALA A 94 2.24 -11.68 2.28
CA ALA A 94 0.88 -12.16 2.44
C ALA A 94 0.35 -12.91 1.19
N VAL A 95 1.08 -12.95 0.07
CA VAL A 95 0.64 -13.61 -1.18
C VAL A 95 0.37 -15.11 -1.02
N PRO A 96 1.26 -15.96 -0.46
CA PRO A 96 0.98 -17.38 -0.29
C PRO A 96 -0.23 -17.65 0.59
N ILE A 97 -0.37 -16.85 1.65
CA ILE A 97 -1.49 -16.93 2.58
C ILE A 97 -2.78 -16.60 1.85
N PHE A 98 -2.79 -15.50 1.08
CA PHE A 98 -3.93 -15.12 0.26
C PHE A 98 -4.30 -16.21 -0.74
N VAL A 99 -3.35 -16.73 -1.52
CA VAL A 99 -3.60 -17.79 -2.51
C VAL A 99 -4.17 -19.06 -1.85
N GLY A 100 -3.63 -19.45 -0.70
CA GLY A 100 -4.13 -20.61 0.05
C GLY A 100 -5.57 -20.43 0.55
N LEU A 101 -5.92 -19.24 1.05
CA LEU A 101 -7.25 -18.93 1.54
C LEU A 101 -8.29 -18.79 0.42
N THR A 102 -7.86 -18.31 -0.74
CA THR A 102 -8.76 -18.07 -1.87
C THR A 102 -8.77 -19.22 -2.88
N VAL A 103 -8.17 -20.37 -2.55
CA VAL A 103 -8.03 -21.51 -3.49
C VAL A 103 -9.37 -22.05 -3.98
N ARG A 104 -10.42 -21.97 -3.14
CA ARG A 104 -11.78 -22.43 -3.47
C ARG A 104 -12.66 -21.35 -4.11
N GLN A 105 -12.17 -20.12 -4.23
CA GLN A 105 -12.91 -18.99 -4.80
C GLN A 105 -12.76 -18.95 -6.32
N SER A 106 -13.83 -18.55 -7.02
CA SER A 106 -13.78 -18.22 -8.44
C SER A 106 -12.88 -17.01 -8.70
N PRO A 107 -12.35 -16.81 -9.93
CA PRO A 107 -11.50 -15.66 -10.23
C PRO A 107 -12.15 -14.30 -9.93
N LEU A 108 -13.47 -14.19 -10.08
CA LEU A 108 -14.21 -12.96 -9.76
C LEU A 108 -14.30 -12.72 -8.24
N GLU A 109 -14.52 -13.77 -7.46
CA GLU A 109 -14.53 -13.70 -6.00
C GLU A 109 -13.15 -13.37 -5.45
N GLN A 110 -12.08 -13.94 -6.02
CA GLN A 110 -10.70 -13.60 -5.65
C GLN A 110 -10.41 -12.11 -5.82
N GLN A 111 -10.86 -11.50 -6.94
CA GLN A 111 -10.69 -10.07 -7.19
C GLN A 111 -11.51 -9.21 -6.21
N ARG A 112 -12.73 -9.64 -5.86
CA ARG A 112 -13.54 -8.98 -4.83
C ARG A 112 -12.84 -9.05 -3.48
N THR A 113 -12.33 -10.22 -3.09
CA THR A 113 -11.58 -10.41 -1.85
C THR A 113 -10.33 -9.53 -1.80
N ALA A 114 -9.58 -9.44 -2.90
CA ALA A 114 -8.42 -8.55 -3.00
C ALA A 114 -8.81 -7.07 -2.79
N LYS A 115 -9.92 -6.63 -3.41
CA LYS A 115 -10.41 -5.25 -3.29
C LYS A 115 -10.88 -4.95 -1.87
N VAL A 116 -11.69 -5.82 -1.29
CA VAL A 116 -12.16 -5.71 0.09
C VAL A 116 -10.97 -5.62 1.04
N THR A 117 -9.95 -6.45 0.82
CA THR A 117 -8.75 -6.45 1.65
C THR A 117 -7.97 -5.13 1.56
N GLY A 118 -7.73 -4.61 0.36
CA GLY A 118 -7.07 -3.32 0.19
C GLY A 118 -7.85 -2.16 0.82
N VAL A 119 -9.17 -2.15 0.66
CA VAL A 119 -10.06 -1.15 1.30
C VAL A 119 -10.03 -1.29 2.82
N SER A 120 -10.06 -2.50 3.37
CA SER A 120 -9.99 -2.71 4.82
C SER A 120 -8.67 -2.22 5.41
N VAL A 121 -7.54 -2.51 4.76
CA VAL A 121 -6.22 -1.98 5.18
C VAL A 121 -6.24 -0.46 5.16
N TRP A 122 -6.77 0.13 4.10
CA TRP A 122 -6.90 1.59 3.99
C TRP A 122 -7.73 2.18 5.13
N VAL A 123 -8.92 1.64 5.39
CA VAL A 123 -9.82 2.12 6.46
C VAL A 123 -9.14 2.01 7.82
N VAL A 124 -8.55 0.86 8.15
CA VAL A 124 -7.92 0.65 9.46
C VAL A 124 -6.73 1.59 9.66
N LEU A 125 -5.85 1.73 8.67
CA LEU A 125 -4.67 2.59 8.79
C LEU A 125 -5.03 4.08 8.79
N ILE A 126 -6.02 4.51 8.00
CA ILE A 126 -6.51 5.90 8.05
C ILE A 126 -7.14 6.20 9.40
N LEU A 127 -8.01 5.32 9.91
CA LEU A 127 -8.62 5.51 11.23
C LEU A 127 -7.55 5.54 12.34
N ALA A 128 -6.55 4.65 12.27
CA ALA A 128 -5.43 4.67 13.19
C ALA A 128 -4.66 6.00 13.12
N ALA A 129 -4.34 6.50 11.93
CA ALA A 129 -3.66 7.78 11.76
C ALA A 129 -4.42 8.94 12.42
N LEU A 130 -5.75 8.99 12.20
CA LEU A 130 -6.59 10.10 12.67
C LEU A 130 -6.95 10.02 14.16
N ILE A 131 -7.17 8.81 14.69
CA ILE A 131 -7.68 8.59 16.06
C ILE A 131 -6.54 8.20 17.03
N GLY A 132 -5.36 7.84 16.50
CA GLY A 132 -4.25 7.30 17.29
C GLY A 132 -3.80 8.20 18.42
N GLU A 133 -3.62 9.49 18.16
CA GLU A 133 -3.22 10.46 19.19
C GLU A 133 -4.23 10.55 20.32
N LEU A 134 -5.51 10.66 19.98
CA LEU A 134 -6.60 10.69 20.96
C LEU A 134 -6.56 9.43 21.83
N SER A 135 -6.31 8.28 21.21
CA SER A 135 -6.25 6.99 21.91
C SER A 135 -5.08 6.93 22.89
N LEU A 136 -3.90 7.44 22.51
CA LEU A 136 -2.73 7.53 23.39
C LEU A 136 -2.94 8.50 24.55
N ASN A 137 -3.55 9.67 24.27
CA ASN A 137 -3.84 10.69 25.28
C ASN A 137 -4.86 10.19 26.32
N LEU A 138 -5.89 9.46 25.89
CA LEU A 138 -6.87 8.84 26.78
C LEU A 138 -6.25 7.81 27.72
N LEU A 139 -5.20 7.12 27.27
CA LEU A 139 -4.45 6.15 28.08
C LEU A 139 -3.32 6.80 28.90
N GLY A 140 -3.07 8.10 28.75
CA GLY A 140 -1.94 8.79 29.39
C GLY A 140 -0.57 8.33 28.89
N ILE A 141 -0.48 7.79 27.67
CA ILE A 141 0.76 7.25 27.10
C ILE A 141 1.46 8.32 26.27
N ARG A 142 2.74 8.56 26.55
CA ARG A 142 3.59 9.46 25.75
C ARG A 142 3.90 8.85 24.39
N ILE A 143 3.95 9.69 23.35
CA ILE A 143 4.27 9.27 21.98
C ILE A 143 5.63 8.55 21.88
N ASP A 144 6.63 8.95 22.68
CA ASP A 144 7.96 8.33 22.66
C ASP A 144 7.98 6.96 23.34
N SER A 145 7.16 6.75 24.39
CA SER A 145 6.95 5.41 24.97
C SER A 145 6.26 4.49 23.97
N PHE A 146 5.27 5.02 23.25
CA PHE A 146 4.62 4.29 22.17
C PHE A 146 5.57 3.99 21.00
N ARG A 147 6.53 4.89 20.71
CA ARG A 147 7.58 4.66 19.70
C ARG A 147 8.44 3.45 20.04
N VAL A 148 8.89 3.34 21.29
CA VAL A 148 9.68 2.17 21.73
C VAL A 148 8.85 0.89 21.66
N ALA A 149 7.61 0.92 22.15
CA ALA A 149 6.71 -0.24 22.10
C ALA A 149 6.43 -0.70 20.65
N GLY A 150 6.12 0.25 19.76
CA GLY A 150 5.94 0.00 18.33
C GLY A 150 7.20 -0.57 17.69
N GLY A 151 8.37 -0.02 18.02
CA GLY A 151 9.67 -0.55 17.58
C GLY A 151 9.89 -2.00 18.02
N ILE A 152 9.57 -2.36 19.27
CA ILE A 152 9.66 -3.75 19.74
C ILE A 152 8.74 -4.68 18.95
N LEU A 153 7.49 -4.27 18.68
CA LEU A 153 6.56 -5.05 17.86
C LEU A 153 7.10 -5.28 16.45
N LEU A 154 7.67 -4.24 15.82
CA LEU A 154 8.30 -4.32 14.50
C LEU A 154 9.51 -5.26 14.51
N LEU A 155 10.32 -5.22 15.57
CA LEU A 155 11.49 -6.11 15.73
C LEU A 155 11.04 -7.56 15.80
N LEU A 156 10.02 -7.86 16.61
CA LEU A 156 9.45 -9.21 16.72
C LEU A 156 8.91 -9.68 15.36
N MET A 157 8.19 -8.82 14.64
CA MET A 157 7.72 -9.13 13.28
C MET A 157 8.89 -9.43 12.33
N GLY A 158 9.93 -8.58 12.32
CA GLY A 158 11.14 -8.79 11.52
C GLY A 158 11.82 -10.13 11.82
N ILE A 159 11.99 -10.46 13.11
CA ILE A 159 12.57 -11.74 13.55
C ILE A 159 11.72 -12.93 13.10
N THR A 160 10.39 -12.85 13.21
CA THR A 160 9.51 -13.93 12.72
C THR A 160 9.62 -14.14 11.21
N MET A 161 9.80 -13.06 10.44
CA MET A 161 10.03 -13.15 8.99
C MET A 161 11.40 -13.74 8.65
N LEU A 162 12.45 -13.38 9.40
CA LEU A 162 13.81 -13.93 9.22
C LEU A 162 13.86 -15.44 9.46
N HIS A 163 13.14 -15.92 10.48
CA HIS A 163 13.02 -17.35 10.76
C HIS A 163 12.19 -18.12 9.73
N ALA A 164 11.59 -17.42 8.74
CA ALA A 164 10.89 -17.97 7.57
C ALA A 164 10.11 -19.26 7.85
N GLN A 165 9.28 -19.23 8.90
CA GLN A 165 8.19 -20.17 9.02
C GLN A 165 6.97 -19.46 8.42
N PRO A 166 6.56 -19.76 7.17
CA PRO A 166 5.31 -19.24 6.67
C PRO A 166 4.24 -19.63 7.70
N SER A 167 3.60 -18.63 8.29
CA SER A 167 2.56 -18.77 9.32
C SER A 167 1.32 -19.55 8.82
N GLY A 168 1.31 -19.97 7.54
CA GLY A 168 0.44 -21.03 7.05
C GLY A 168 0.73 -22.44 7.60
N SER A 169 1.89 -22.68 8.21
CA SER A 169 2.29 -23.98 8.81
C SER A 169 1.94 -24.11 10.31
N ARG A 170 1.56 -23.01 10.96
CA ARG A 170 1.24 -22.97 12.41
C ARG A 170 -0.17 -22.47 12.71
N ARG A 171 -1.15 -22.70 11.83
CA ARG A 171 -2.51 -22.71 12.35
C ARG A 171 -2.73 -23.99 13.13
N LYS A 172 -3.10 -23.85 14.40
CA LYS A 172 -3.68 -24.98 15.13
C LYS A 172 -4.90 -25.47 14.31
N PRO A 173 -5.13 -26.77 14.17
CA PRO A 173 -6.29 -27.32 13.46
C PRO A 173 -7.63 -26.72 13.93
N GLU A 174 -7.68 -26.24 15.18
CA GLU A 174 -8.82 -25.58 15.81
C GLU A 174 -9.20 -24.22 15.17
N GLU A 175 -8.21 -23.39 14.80
CA GLU A 175 -8.46 -22.08 14.16
C GLU A 175 -8.90 -22.20 12.69
N ILE A 176 -8.50 -23.29 12.02
CA ILE A 176 -8.96 -23.62 10.67
C ILE A 176 -10.42 -24.07 10.72
N LYS A 177 -10.79 -24.89 11.71
CA LYS A 177 -12.16 -25.37 11.90
C LYS A 177 -13.15 -24.24 12.24
N GLU A 178 -12.75 -23.25 13.03
CA GLU A 178 -13.60 -22.07 13.29
C GLU A 178 -13.80 -21.20 12.04
N ALA A 179 -12.80 -21.12 11.16
CA ALA A 179 -12.92 -20.43 9.88
C ALA A 179 -13.79 -21.23 8.89
N GLU A 180 -13.77 -22.56 8.96
CA GLU A 180 -14.58 -23.47 8.13
C GLU A 180 -16.05 -23.55 8.57
N ALA A 181 -16.36 -23.37 9.86
CA ALA A 181 -17.73 -23.41 10.38
C ALA A 181 -18.57 -22.17 10.01
N LYS A 182 -17.94 -21.11 9.51
CA LYS A 182 -18.62 -19.90 9.03
C LYS A 182 -18.76 -19.98 7.51
N ASP A 183 -19.77 -20.72 7.06
CA ASP A 183 -20.20 -20.87 5.66
C ASP A 183 -20.76 -19.56 5.02
N ASN A 184 -20.43 -18.41 5.58
CA ASN A 184 -20.60 -17.10 4.95
C ASN A 184 -19.24 -16.56 4.51
N ILE A 185 -18.91 -16.88 3.26
CA ILE A 185 -17.97 -16.14 2.42
C ILE A 185 -18.40 -14.66 2.45
N GLY A 186 -17.75 -13.82 3.27
CA GLY A 186 -18.19 -12.43 3.37
C GLY A 186 -17.33 -11.47 4.17
N VAL A 187 -16.57 -11.92 5.16
CA VAL A 187 -15.65 -11.03 5.89
C VAL A 187 -14.39 -11.83 6.18
N VAL A 188 -13.38 -11.68 5.33
CA VAL A 188 -12.04 -12.19 5.60
C VAL A 188 -11.52 -11.45 6.84
N PRO A 189 -11.48 -12.05 8.06
CA PRO A 189 -10.94 -11.39 9.23
C PRO A 189 -9.41 -11.58 9.26
N LEU A 190 -8.79 -11.66 8.08
CA LEU A 190 -7.34 -11.88 7.91
C LEU A 190 -6.62 -10.64 7.38
N ALA A 191 -7.35 -9.71 6.75
CA ALA A 191 -6.79 -8.42 6.34
C ALA A 191 -6.40 -7.56 7.57
N ILE A 192 -7.22 -7.61 8.63
CA ILE A 192 -7.09 -6.72 9.79
C ILE A 192 -5.93 -7.14 10.71
N PRO A 193 -5.76 -8.41 11.12
CA PRO A 193 -4.69 -8.74 12.08
C PRO A 193 -3.30 -8.84 11.44
N ILE A 194 -3.20 -9.31 10.19
CA ILE A 194 -1.92 -9.68 9.59
C ILE A 194 -1.25 -8.51 8.88
N MET A 195 -2.01 -7.68 8.15
CA MET A 195 -1.44 -6.58 7.34
C MET A 195 -1.61 -5.21 7.98
N ALA A 196 -2.80 -4.90 8.50
CA ALA A 196 -3.03 -3.74 9.37
C ALA A 196 -2.81 -4.10 10.85
N GLY A 197 -1.81 -4.94 11.12
CA GLY A 197 -1.52 -5.44 12.45
C GLY A 197 -1.03 -4.34 13.39
N PRO A 198 -0.82 -4.67 14.68
CA PRO A 198 -0.47 -3.69 15.71
C PRO A 198 0.84 -2.94 15.40
N GLY A 199 1.79 -3.56 14.70
CA GLY A 199 3.00 -2.85 14.24
C GLY A 199 2.71 -1.78 13.18
N ALA A 200 1.79 -2.05 12.23
CA ALA A 200 1.46 -1.13 11.13
C ALA A 200 0.68 0.07 11.66
N ILE A 201 -0.28 -0.23 12.54
CA ILE A 201 -1.03 0.77 13.31
C ILE A 201 -0.05 1.66 14.09
N SER A 202 0.88 1.06 14.83
CA SER A 202 1.84 1.82 15.64
C SER A 202 2.70 2.75 14.79
N LEU A 203 3.27 2.23 13.70
CA LEU A 203 4.11 3.02 12.79
C LEU A 203 3.34 4.19 12.17
N VAL A 204 2.12 3.95 11.68
CA VAL A 204 1.29 4.98 11.06
C VAL A 204 0.93 6.09 12.04
N ILE A 205 0.59 5.74 13.28
CA ILE A 205 0.33 6.73 14.34
C ILE A 205 1.59 7.58 14.58
N LEU A 206 2.75 6.95 14.68
CA LEU A 206 4.02 7.63 14.93
C LEU A 206 4.45 8.55 13.79
N ASP A 207 4.25 8.13 12.55
CA ASP A 207 4.58 8.91 11.35
C ASP A 207 3.61 10.09 11.18
N TYR A 208 2.32 9.87 11.42
CA TYR A 208 1.31 10.92 11.36
C TYR A 208 1.56 12.01 12.42
N GLN A 209 1.94 11.61 13.63
CA GLN A 209 2.20 12.51 14.76
C GLN A 209 3.54 13.26 14.67
N GLN A 210 4.49 12.77 13.88
CA GLN A 210 5.75 13.47 13.63
C GLN A 210 5.61 14.67 12.69
N MET A 211 4.51 14.73 11.93
CA MET A 211 4.28 15.80 10.97
C MET A 211 3.72 17.04 11.66
N VAL A 212 4.53 18.11 11.73
CA VAL A 212 4.15 19.39 12.34
C VAL A 212 3.09 20.13 11.51
N HIS A 213 3.13 19.98 10.19
CA HIS A 213 2.23 20.67 9.27
C HIS A 213 1.13 19.73 8.74
N TRP A 214 -0.07 20.30 8.55
CA TRP A 214 -1.21 19.59 7.95
C TRP A 214 -0.89 19.02 6.56
N THR A 215 0.01 19.65 5.81
CA THR A 215 0.50 19.16 4.51
C THR A 215 1.23 17.83 4.63
N GLY A 216 2.06 17.66 5.67
CA GLY A 216 2.75 16.41 5.97
C GLY A 216 1.78 15.32 6.40
N GLN A 217 0.79 15.66 7.23
CA GLN A 217 -0.27 14.73 7.65
C GLN A 217 -1.08 14.21 6.44
N VAL A 218 -1.45 15.09 5.52
CA VAL A 218 -2.08 14.70 4.24
C VAL A 218 -1.15 13.80 3.43
N GLY A 219 0.16 14.09 3.41
CA GLY A 219 1.18 13.24 2.81
C GLY A 219 1.18 11.81 3.35
N ILE A 220 1.04 11.64 4.67
CA ILE A 220 0.91 10.31 5.29
C ILE A 220 -0.38 9.60 4.85
N CYS A 221 -1.52 10.30 4.81
CA CYS A 221 -2.76 9.73 4.29
C CYS A 221 -2.65 9.30 2.82
N VAL A 222 -1.92 10.06 2.01
CA VAL A 222 -1.61 9.70 0.61
C VAL A 222 -0.73 8.44 0.57
N ASN A 223 0.30 8.33 1.40
CA ASN A 223 1.14 7.14 1.50
C ASN A 223 0.33 5.89 1.88
N ILE A 224 -0.56 5.99 2.87
CA ILE A 224 -1.46 4.90 3.27
C ILE A 224 -2.33 4.48 2.10
N THR A 225 -2.84 5.45 1.33
CA THR A 225 -3.64 5.19 0.12
C THR A 225 -2.83 4.46 -0.95
N ILE A 226 -1.59 4.90 -1.21
CA ILE A 226 -0.68 4.24 -2.15
C ILE A 226 -0.41 2.81 -1.72
N VAL A 227 -0.04 2.57 -0.45
CA VAL A 227 0.23 1.22 0.05
C VAL A 227 -1.01 0.33 -0.05
N SER A 228 -2.18 0.85 0.28
CA SER A 228 -3.44 0.09 0.21
C SER A 228 -3.80 -0.29 -1.24
N VAL A 229 -3.54 0.60 -2.20
CA VAL A 229 -3.66 0.30 -3.63
C VAL A 229 -2.63 -0.76 -4.04
N LEU A 230 -1.40 -0.68 -3.56
CA LEU A 230 -0.37 -1.70 -3.82
C LEU A 230 -0.76 -3.07 -3.25
N VAL A 231 -1.38 -3.13 -2.07
CA VAL A 231 -1.93 -4.36 -1.48
C VAL A 231 -2.99 -4.94 -2.42
N TRP A 232 -3.96 -4.12 -2.85
CA TRP A 232 -4.99 -4.55 -3.78
C TRP A 232 -4.40 -5.06 -5.10
N LEU A 233 -3.44 -4.35 -5.70
CA LEU A 233 -2.79 -4.75 -6.95
C LEU A 233 -2.00 -6.06 -6.78
N THR A 234 -1.26 -6.20 -5.68
CA THR A 234 -0.49 -7.40 -5.37
C THR A 234 -1.41 -8.61 -5.25
N PHE A 235 -2.53 -8.47 -4.53
CA PHE A 235 -3.48 -9.56 -4.35
C PHE A 235 -4.28 -9.88 -5.61
N SER A 236 -4.62 -8.86 -6.40
CA SER A 236 -5.23 -9.02 -7.72
C SER A 236 -4.32 -9.81 -8.68
N ALA A 237 -3.01 -9.70 -8.50
CA ALA A 237 -2.00 -10.44 -9.25
C ALA A 237 -1.43 -11.66 -8.48
N ALA A 238 -1.99 -12.04 -7.32
CA ALA A 238 -1.39 -13.00 -6.40
C ALA A 238 -1.02 -14.33 -7.06
N LYS A 239 -1.90 -14.87 -7.91
CA LYS A 239 -1.63 -16.14 -8.63
C LYS A 239 -0.44 -16.03 -9.59
N ARG A 240 -0.28 -14.89 -10.28
CA ARG A 240 0.85 -14.65 -11.18
C ARG A 240 2.14 -14.49 -10.38
N ILE A 241 2.08 -13.72 -9.31
CA ILE A 241 3.21 -13.48 -8.40
C ILE A 241 3.67 -14.80 -7.77
N ALA A 242 2.76 -15.59 -7.23
CA ALA A 242 3.06 -16.89 -6.64
C ALA A 242 3.72 -17.86 -7.64
N ASN A 243 3.20 -17.92 -8.88
CA ASN A 243 3.78 -18.76 -9.92
C ASN A 243 5.14 -18.28 -10.42
N PHE A 244 5.38 -16.96 -10.45
CA PHE A 244 6.63 -16.37 -10.91
C PHE A 244 7.76 -16.49 -9.88
N LEU A 245 7.46 -16.21 -8.61
CA LEU A 245 8.45 -16.24 -7.53
C LEU A 245 8.73 -17.64 -6.99
N GLY A 246 7.74 -18.54 -7.07
CA GLY A 246 7.81 -19.83 -6.41
C GLY A 246 7.97 -19.72 -4.88
N THR A 247 8.07 -20.87 -4.21
CA THR A 247 8.25 -20.91 -2.75
C THR A 247 9.60 -20.35 -2.31
N THR A 248 10.66 -20.61 -3.07
CA THR A 248 12.02 -20.13 -2.79
C THR A 248 12.14 -18.62 -2.91
N GLY A 249 11.60 -18.01 -3.98
CA GLY A 249 11.67 -16.55 -4.17
C GLY A 249 10.89 -15.79 -3.09
N ILE A 250 9.72 -16.30 -2.71
CA ILE A 250 8.93 -15.72 -1.62
C ILE A 250 9.68 -15.80 -0.28
N ASN A 251 10.34 -16.91 0.02
CA ASN A 251 11.14 -17.05 1.24
C ASN A 251 12.33 -16.07 1.27
N ILE A 252 13.03 -15.89 0.15
CA ILE A 252 14.15 -14.94 0.05
C ILE A 252 13.65 -13.52 0.28
N ILE A 253 12.60 -13.09 -0.43
CA ILE A 253 12.05 -11.74 -0.27
C ILE A 253 11.53 -11.51 1.15
N THR A 254 10.85 -12.49 1.74
CA THR A 254 10.36 -12.40 3.12
C THR A 254 11.50 -12.16 4.11
N ARG A 255 12.61 -12.88 3.97
CA ARG A 255 13.79 -12.68 4.82
C ARG A 255 14.43 -11.31 4.62
N LEU A 256 14.54 -10.85 3.36
CA LEU A 256 15.06 -9.52 3.05
C LEU A 256 14.19 -8.42 3.66
N MET A 257 12.86 -8.51 3.53
CA MET A 257 11.94 -7.57 4.18
C MET A 257 12.06 -7.66 5.70
N GLY A 258 12.16 -8.87 6.28
CA GLY A 258 12.38 -9.06 7.71
C GLY A 258 13.62 -8.35 8.24
N LEU A 259 14.72 -8.37 7.46
CA LEU A 259 15.94 -7.62 7.78
C LEU A 259 15.71 -6.10 7.77
N LEU A 260 14.96 -5.59 6.77
CA LEU A 260 14.60 -4.18 6.69
C LEU A 260 13.69 -3.74 7.85
N LEU A 261 12.68 -4.55 8.21
CA LEU A 261 11.83 -4.27 9.38
C LEU A 261 12.65 -4.24 10.67
N ALA A 262 13.58 -5.19 10.85
CA ALA A 262 14.43 -5.23 12.03
C ALA A 262 15.32 -3.96 12.13
N ALA A 263 15.86 -3.49 11.00
CA ALA A 263 16.62 -2.23 10.97
C ALA A 263 15.75 -1.02 11.34
N LEU A 264 14.55 -0.90 10.74
CA LEU A 264 13.60 0.17 11.08
C LEU A 264 13.16 0.11 12.56
N ALA A 265 12.98 -1.09 13.09
CA ALA A 265 12.62 -1.30 14.48
C ALA A 265 13.69 -0.79 15.44
N VAL A 266 14.96 -1.10 15.17
CA VAL A 266 16.10 -0.62 15.96
C VAL A 266 16.17 0.91 15.92
N GLU A 267 15.97 1.53 14.75
CA GLU A 267 15.95 2.99 14.61
C GLU A 267 14.84 3.64 15.47
N LEU A 268 13.63 3.07 15.46
CA LEU A 268 12.51 3.57 16.26
C LEU A 268 12.76 3.39 17.76
N ILE A 269 13.33 2.26 18.18
CA ILE A 269 13.71 2.01 19.57
C ILE A 269 14.77 3.02 20.01
N ALA A 270 15.85 3.18 19.24
CA ALA A 270 16.93 4.12 19.55
C ALA A 270 16.41 5.56 19.67
N THR A 271 15.64 6.02 18.68
CA THR A 271 15.04 7.37 18.68
C THR A 271 14.02 7.56 19.80
N GLY A 272 13.29 6.51 20.18
CA GLY A 272 12.37 6.55 21.32
C GLY A 272 13.11 6.62 22.65
N MET A 273 14.16 5.82 22.81
CA MET A 273 14.98 5.78 24.03
C MET A 273 15.71 7.10 24.30
N THR A 274 16.30 7.72 23.27
CA THR A 274 16.99 9.02 23.42
C THR A 274 16.04 10.13 23.86
N LYS A 275 14.79 10.11 23.39
CA LYS A 275 13.77 11.09 23.81
C LYS A 275 13.19 10.79 25.20
N LEU A 276 13.09 9.53 25.59
CA LEU A 276 12.64 9.13 26.93
C LEU A 276 13.68 9.43 28.00
N PHE A 277 14.96 9.26 27.66
CA PHE A 277 16.08 9.44 28.56
C PHE A 277 17.11 10.38 27.92
N PRO A 278 16.91 11.70 28.00
CA PRO A 278 17.82 12.68 27.39
C PRO A 278 19.25 12.63 27.95
N GLY A 279 19.50 11.94 29.06
CA GLY A 279 20.85 11.69 29.60
C GLY A 279 21.61 10.52 28.95
N LEU A 280 21.04 9.82 27.98
CA LEU A 280 21.68 8.73 27.20
C LEU A 280 22.20 9.18 25.82
N ALA A 281 21.86 10.41 25.39
CA ALA A 281 22.13 10.95 24.06
C ALA A 281 23.47 11.67 23.94
#